data_AF-A0A5M9J9P2-F1
#
_entry.id   AF-A0A5M9J9P2-F1
#
_cell.length_a   1.000
_cell.length_b   1.000
_cell.length_c   1.000
_cell.angle_alpha   90.00
_cell.angle_beta   90.00
_cell.angle_gamma   90.00
#
_symmetry.space_group_name_H-M   'P 1'
#
loop_
_entity.id
_entity.type
_entity.pdbx_description
1 polymer ?
#
loop_
_entity_poly.entity_id
_entity_poly.type
_entity_poly.pdbx_seq_one_letter_code
_entity_poly.pdbx_strand_id
1 'polypeptide(L)'
;MLAETLLEMLHYRAVHAPTSPLPQSVYMRDTASQEDSQVSLSEQAILMLTLLDALPNLPIDVLQAWLPISAELLNTIEDNYMRERCKARFWEVIESGEMDVERSAVCVGWWGTWGGRDQVLFGRETVDNGPYMSGGLGEIRSRL
;
A
#
# COMPACT_ATOMS: atom_id res chain seq x y z
N MET A 1 16.05 -14.67 -4.80
CA MET A 1 16.87 -14.87 -3.59
C MET A 1 17.25 -13.54 -2.91
N LEU A 2 18.30 -12.81 -3.30
CA LEU A 2 18.71 -11.61 -2.52
C LEU A 2 17.64 -10.50 -2.50
N ALA A 3 17.13 -10.08 -3.66
CA ALA A 3 16.13 -9.00 -3.73
C ALA A 3 14.86 -9.31 -2.92
N GLU A 4 14.39 -10.54 -3.01
CA GLU A 4 13.23 -11.05 -2.28
C GLU A 4 13.48 -11.03 -0.76
N THR A 5 14.64 -11.50 -0.29
CA THR A 5 14.97 -11.43 1.15
C THR A 5 15.07 -10.00 1.65
N LEU A 6 15.56 -9.06 0.83
CA LEU A 6 15.60 -7.64 1.20
C LEU A 6 14.20 -7.04 1.31
N LEU A 7 13.30 -7.39 0.39
CA LEU A 7 11.91 -6.99 0.47
C LEU A 7 11.21 -7.59 1.69
N GLU A 8 11.43 -8.87 2.00
CA GLU A 8 10.89 -9.50 3.20
C GLU A 8 11.36 -8.78 4.47
N MET A 9 12.65 -8.45 4.56
CA MET A 9 13.19 -7.69 5.68
C MET A 9 12.59 -6.27 5.76
N LEU A 10 12.43 -5.60 4.62
CA LEU A 10 11.87 -4.26 4.53
C LEU A 10 10.40 -4.26 4.93
N HIS A 11 9.61 -5.20 4.41
CA HIS A 11 8.22 -5.41 4.78
C HIS A 11 8.07 -5.74 6.27
N TYR A 12 8.86 -6.68 6.78
CA TYR A 12 8.86 -7.02 8.20
C TYR A 12 9.13 -5.79 9.06
N ARG A 13 10.09 -4.94 8.66
CA ARG A 13 10.34 -3.67 9.38
C ARG A 13 9.17 -2.71 9.27
N ALA A 14 8.60 -2.52 8.08
CA ALA A 14 7.47 -1.61 7.88
C ALA A 14 6.25 -1.98 8.74
N VAL A 15 5.94 -3.27 8.88
CA VAL A 15 4.85 -3.76 9.73
C VAL A 15 5.06 -3.43 11.21
N HIS A 16 6.31 -3.39 11.68
CA HIS A 16 6.65 -3.15 13.09
C HIS A 16 7.19 -1.74 13.36
N ALA A 17 7.21 -0.87 12.34
CA ALA A 17 7.80 0.46 12.43
C ALA A 17 6.90 1.41 13.24
N PRO A 18 7.48 2.40 13.93
CA PRO A 18 6.70 3.43 14.61
C PRO A 18 5.86 4.24 13.62
N THR A 19 4.59 4.44 13.97
CA THR A 19 3.61 5.22 13.20
C THR A 19 3.64 6.71 13.54
N SER A 20 4.41 7.10 14.56
CA SER A 20 4.61 8.50 14.91
C SER A 20 5.39 9.24 13.82
N PRO A 21 4.99 10.47 13.43
CA PRO A 21 5.73 11.27 12.49
C PRO A 21 7.20 11.45 12.90
N LEU A 22 8.12 11.27 11.95
CA LEU A 22 9.53 11.47 12.23
C LEU A 22 9.83 12.96 12.45
N PRO A 23 10.71 13.30 13.40
CA PRO A 23 11.15 14.68 13.58
C PRO A 23 11.86 15.15 12.31
N GLN A 24 11.46 16.32 11.81
CA GLN A 24 12.13 16.94 10.66
C GLN A 24 13.61 17.14 11.01
N SER A 25 14.50 16.51 10.24
CA SER A 25 15.94 16.63 10.50
C SER A 25 16.37 18.08 10.32
N VAL A 26 17.05 18.63 11.32
CA VAL A 26 17.47 20.04 11.34
C VAL A 26 18.46 20.35 10.19
N TYR A 27 19.07 19.32 9.61
CA TYR A 27 20.08 19.40 8.54
C TYR A 27 19.50 19.51 7.12
N MET A 28 18.19 19.32 6.91
CA MET A 28 17.56 19.43 5.57
C MET A 28 16.91 20.79 5.30
N ARG A 29 17.09 21.77 6.20
CA ARG A 29 16.41 23.08 6.11
C ARG A 29 16.96 24.00 5.00
N ASP A 30 18.17 23.73 4.49
CA ASP A 30 18.89 24.68 3.62
C ASP A 30 18.75 24.41 2.10
N THR A 31 18.17 23.29 1.67
CA THR A 31 18.06 22.93 0.24
C THR A 31 16.65 22.79 -0.31
N ALA A 32 15.61 22.90 0.53
CA ALA A 32 14.23 22.77 0.08
C ALA A 32 13.61 24.15 -0.18
N SER A 33 13.42 24.47 -1.45
CA SER A 33 12.51 25.53 -1.91
C SER A 33 11.15 25.39 -1.23
N GLN A 34 10.61 26.51 -0.78
CA GLN A 34 9.48 26.70 0.15
C GLN A 34 8.09 26.15 -0.27
N GLU A 35 7.97 25.21 -1.21
CA GLU A 35 6.64 24.77 -1.70
C GLU A 35 6.21 23.38 -1.22
N ASP A 36 7.13 22.49 -0.86
CA ASP A 36 6.79 21.26 -0.15
C ASP A 36 7.03 21.48 1.35
N SER A 37 5.98 21.89 2.05
CA SER A 37 5.93 21.72 3.50
C SER A 37 6.15 20.23 3.76
N GLN A 38 7.39 19.82 4.07
CA GLN A 38 7.78 18.43 4.30
C GLN A 38 6.84 17.83 5.34
N VAL A 39 5.79 17.16 4.86
CA VAL A 39 4.84 16.53 5.76
C VAL A 39 5.59 15.44 6.48
N SER A 40 5.61 15.54 7.80
CA SER A 40 6.30 14.61 8.66
C SER A 40 5.67 13.23 8.48
N LEU A 41 6.28 12.39 7.66
CA LEU A 41 5.89 11.00 7.47
C LEU A 41 6.43 10.16 8.63
N SER A 42 5.71 9.09 8.96
CA SER A 42 6.19 8.08 9.90
C SER A 42 7.24 7.17 9.25
N GLU A 43 7.97 6.43 10.07
CA GLU A 43 8.92 5.43 9.56
C GLU A 43 8.20 4.36 8.72
N GLN A 44 7.01 3.92 9.17
CA GLN A 44 6.18 2.98 8.43
C GLN A 44 5.83 3.51 7.02
N ALA A 45 5.39 4.76 6.91
CA ALA A 45 5.00 5.36 5.63
C ALA A 45 6.21 5.49 4.69
N ILE A 46 7.39 5.85 5.22
CA ILE A 46 8.61 5.93 4.43
C ILE A 46 9.02 4.54 3.93
N LEU A 47 9.01 3.53 4.80
CA LEU A 47 9.34 2.16 4.39
C LEU A 47 8.35 1.64 3.33
N MET A 48 7.05 1.95 3.47
CA MET A 48 6.06 1.65 2.44
C MET A 48 6.42 2.32 1.11
N LEU A 49 6.75 3.61 1.10
CA LEU A 49 7.16 4.32 -0.13
C LEU A 49 8.41 3.69 -0.74
N THR A 50 9.41 3.34 0.07
CA THR A 50 10.63 2.68 -0.42
C THR A 50 10.36 1.31 -1.01
N LEU A 51 9.37 0.58 -0.49
CA LEU A 51 8.93 -0.69 -1.06
C LEU A 51 8.33 -0.47 -2.45
N LEU A 52 7.48 0.55 -2.61
CA LEU A 52 6.87 0.90 -3.90
C LEU A 52 7.90 1.29 -4.95
N ASP A 53 8.90 2.08 -4.57
CA ASP A 53 9.98 2.49 -5.46
C ASP A 53 10.86 1.31 -5.92
N ALA A 54 10.85 0.20 -5.18
CA ALA A 54 11.56 -1.02 -5.58
C ALA A 54 10.79 -1.85 -6.61
N LEU A 55 9.45 -1.75 -6.68
CA LEU A 55 8.60 -2.63 -7.50
C LEU A 55 9.00 -2.67 -9.00
N PRO A 56 9.31 -1.55 -9.68
CA PRO A 56 9.71 -1.58 -11.09
C PRO A 56 10.98 -2.40 -11.36
N ASN A 57 11.83 -2.57 -10.34
CA ASN A 57 13.13 -3.21 -10.45
C ASN A 57 13.10 -4.72 -10.10
N LEU A 58 11.95 -5.25 -9.69
CA LEU A 58 11.82 -6.65 -9.26
C LEU A 58 11.64 -7.59 -10.44
N PRO A 59 12.16 -8.81 -10.43
CA PRO A 59 11.76 -9.87 -11.38
C PRO A 59 10.23 -10.04 -11.44
N ILE A 60 9.68 -10.42 -12.60
CA ILE A 60 8.23 -10.42 -12.85
C ILE A 60 7.47 -11.34 -11.88
N ASP A 61 8.01 -12.52 -11.61
CA ASP A 61 7.49 -13.49 -10.65
C ASP A 61 7.42 -12.91 -9.23
N VAL A 62 8.46 -12.18 -8.83
CA VAL A 62 8.51 -11.48 -7.54
C VAL A 62 7.54 -10.31 -7.52
N LEU A 63 7.50 -9.47 -8.56
CA LEU A 63 6.55 -8.36 -8.67
C LEU A 63 5.11 -8.84 -8.50
N GLN A 64 4.74 -9.92 -9.19
CA GLN A 64 3.40 -10.50 -9.12
C GLN A 64 3.02 -10.92 -7.69
N ALA A 65 3.95 -11.50 -6.94
CA ALA A 65 3.73 -11.89 -5.55
C ALA A 65 3.66 -10.67 -4.61
N TRP A 66 4.43 -9.63 -4.90
CA TRP A 66 4.60 -8.47 -4.02
C TRP A 66 3.55 -7.37 -4.20
N LEU A 67 2.84 -7.31 -5.33
CA LEU A 67 1.72 -6.37 -5.52
C LEU A 67 0.63 -6.48 -4.43
N PRO A 68 0.05 -7.67 -4.15
CA PRO A 68 -0.95 -7.81 -3.09
C PRO A 68 -0.36 -7.55 -1.69
N ILE A 69 0.87 -8.02 -1.42
CA ILE A 69 1.55 -7.79 -0.12
C ILE A 69 1.72 -6.29 0.14
N SER A 70 2.10 -5.52 -0.90
CA SER A 70 2.24 -4.07 -0.83
C SER A 70 0.89 -3.40 -0.55
N ALA A 71 -0.18 -3.86 -1.20
CA ALA A 71 -1.53 -3.33 -0.97
C ALA A 71 -2.03 -3.64 0.45
N GLU A 72 -1.73 -4.81 1.00
CA GLU A 72 -2.02 -5.15 2.39
C GLU A 72 -1.27 -4.24 3.36
N LEU A 73 0.05 -4.06 3.18
CA LEU A 73 0.86 -3.15 3.99
C LEU A 73 0.33 -1.71 3.93
N LEU A 74 -0.05 -1.23 2.74
CA LEU A 74 -0.66 0.09 2.56
C LEU A 74 -1.91 0.28 3.43
N ASN A 75 -2.75 -0.76 3.53
CA ASN A 75 -3.98 -0.73 4.31
C ASN A 75 -3.74 -0.74 5.82
N THR A 76 -2.53 -1.11 6.28
CA THR A 76 -2.14 -1.03 7.70
C THR A 76 -1.81 0.40 8.16
N ILE A 77 -1.58 1.34 7.23
CA ILE A 77 -1.25 2.72 7.58
C ILE A 77 -2.49 3.43 8.14
N GLU A 78 -2.43 3.72 9.44
CA GLU A 78 -3.54 4.31 10.20
C GLU A 78 -3.82 5.77 9.83
N ASP A 79 -2.78 6.56 9.59
CA ASP A 79 -2.94 7.97 9.22
C ASP A 79 -3.46 8.11 7.77
N ASN A 80 -4.59 8.80 7.62
CA ASN A 80 -5.25 8.95 6.33
C ASN A 80 -4.42 9.76 5.34
N TYR A 81 -3.72 10.79 5.80
CA TYR A 81 -2.89 11.63 4.94
C TYR A 81 -1.69 10.83 4.41
N MET A 82 -0.98 10.12 5.28
CA MET A 82 0.16 9.28 4.90
C MET A 82 -0.26 8.15 3.96
N ARG A 83 -1.43 7.54 4.21
CA ARG A 83 -1.98 6.49 3.35
C ARG A 83 -2.33 7.02 1.96
N GLU A 84 -2.99 8.17 1.85
CA GLU A 84 -3.29 8.76 0.54
C GLU A 84 -2.00 9.13 -0.23
N ARG A 85 -0.95 9.58 0.47
CA ARG A 85 0.36 9.81 -0.16
C ARG A 85 0.98 8.53 -0.71
N CYS A 86 0.87 7.41 0.03
CA CYS A 86 1.35 6.11 -0.42
C CYS A 86 0.48 5.53 -1.55
N LYS A 87 -0.85 5.69 -1.50
CA LYS A 87 -1.78 5.31 -2.58
C LYS A 87 -1.45 6.04 -3.88
N ALA A 88 -1.19 7.35 -3.80
CA ALA A 88 -0.79 8.14 -4.96
C ALA A 88 0.52 7.63 -5.58
N ARG A 89 1.53 7.30 -4.76
CA ARG A 89 2.78 6.71 -5.28
C ARG A 89 2.56 5.30 -5.85
N PHE A 90 1.71 4.48 -5.24
CA PHE A 90 1.39 3.15 -5.76
C PHE A 90 0.79 3.27 -7.16
N TRP A 91 -0.20 4.16 -7.32
CA TRP A 91 -0.82 4.44 -8.60
C TRP A 91 0.21 4.97 -9.62
N GLU A 92 1.05 5.92 -9.21
CA GLU A 92 2.12 6.45 -10.05
C GLU A 92 3.06 5.33 -10.52
N VAL A 93 3.49 4.41 -9.65
CA VAL A 93 4.37 3.29 -10.05
C VAL A 93 3.73 2.35 -11.08
N ILE A 94 2.41 2.19 -11.05
CA ILE A 94 1.68 1.37 -12.02
C ILE A 94 1.45 2.12 -13.34
N GLU A 95 1.13 3.41 -13.28
CA GLU A 95 0.75 4.23 -14.43
C GLU A 95 1.96 4.86 -15.14
N SER A 96 2.96 5.30 -14.38
CA SER A 96 4.17 5.92 -14.89
C SER A 96 4.95 4.85 -15.64
N GLY A 97 5.48 5.20 -16.80
CA GLY A 97 6.30 4.30 -17.64
C GLY A 97 7.64 3.91 -17.00
N GLU A 98 7.75 3.91 -15.68
CA GLU A 98 8.86 3.35 -14.90
C GLU A 98 9.02 1.84 -15.15
N MET A 99 7.94 1.16 -15.55
CA MET A 99 7.94 -0.26 -15.88
C MET A 99 8.12 -0.53 -17.38
N ASP A 100 8.85 -1.60 -17.70
CA ASP A 100 8.84 -2.17 -19.04
C ASP A 100 7.49 -2.85 -19.37
N VAL A 101 7.27 -3.14 -20.66
CA VAL A 101 6.00 -3.65 -21.19
C VAL A 101 5.51 -4.91 -20.47
N GLU A 102 6.40 -5.84 -20.13
CA GLU A 102 6.00 -7.11 -19.50
C GLU A 102 5.53 -6.89 -18.06
N ARG A 103 6.25 -6.04 -17.30
CA ARG A 103 5.85 -5.67 -15.94
C ARG A 103 4.56 -4.86 -15.91
N SER A 104 4.41 -3.89 -16.82
CA SER A 104 3.18 -3.12 -16.93
C SER A 104 1.97 -4.02 -17.20
N ALA A 105 2.12 -5.06 -18.03
CA ALA A 105 1.04 -6.02 -18.28
C ALA A 105 0.61 -6.76 -16.99
N VAL A 106 1.57 -7.15 -16.14
CA VAL A 106 1.29 -7.78 -14.84
C VAL A 106 0.59 -6.81 -13.90
N CYS A 107 1.07 -5.58 -13.77
CA CYS A 107 0.46 -4.57 -12.91
C CYS A 107 -0.97 -4.21 -13.35
N VAL A 108 -1.20 -4.01 -14.64
CA VAL A 108 -2.54 -3.74 -15.20
C VAL A 108 -3.46 -4.94 -15.01
N GLY A 109 -2.97 -6.17 -15.23
CA GLY A 109 -3.73 -7.39 -14.99
C GLY A 109 -4.17 -7.53 -13.54
N TRP A 110 -3.24 -7.33 -12.60
CA TRP A 110 -3.53 -7.36 -11.18
C TRP A 110 -4.51 -6.24 -10.77
N TRP A 111 -4.28 -5.01 -11.23
CA TRP A 111 -5.12 -3.86 -10.93
C TRP A 111 -6.56 -4.05 -11.43
N GLY A 112 -6.72 -4.46 -12.68
CA GLY A 112 -8.03 -4.54 -13.35
C GLY A 112 -8.81 -5.83 -13.08
N THR A 113 -8.15 -6.98 -13.05
CA THR A 113 -8.83 -8.29 -13.05
C THR A 113 -8.68 -9.09 -11.77
N TRP A 114 -7.60 -8.90 -11.00
CA TRP A 114 -7.34 -9.69 -9.79
C TRP A 114 -7.73 -8.97 -8.49
N GLY A 115 -8.48 -7.87 -8.61
CA GLY A 115 -8.99 -7.11 -7.46
C GLY A 115 -7.98 -6.14 -6.84
N GLY A 116 -6.83 -5.91 -7.46
CA GLY A 116 -5.80 -5.00 -6.95
C GLY A 116 -6.31 -3.57 -6.75
N ARG A 117 -7.13 -3.07 -7.69
CA ARG A 117 -7.78 -1.76 -7.55
C ARG A 117 -8.60 -1.66 -6.26
N ASP A 118 -9.44 -2.65 -6.00
CA ASP A 118 -10.34 -2.60 -4.84
C ASP A 118 -9.55 -2.77 -3.53
N GLN A 119 -8.47 -3.57 -3.53
CA GLN A 119 -7.53 -3.67 -2.41
C GLN A 119 -6.84 -2.34 -2.08
N VAL A 120 -6.36 -1.60 -3.10
CA VAL A 120 -5.65 -0.33 -2.88
C VAL A 120 -6.59 0.82 -2.54
N LEU A 121 -7.78 0.87 -3.16
CA LEU A 121 -8.72 1.98 -2.96
C LEU A 121 -9.59 1.81 -1.72
N PHE A 122 -10.05 0.59 -1.44
CA PHE A 122 -11.09 0.31 -0.44
C PHE A 122 -10.69 -0.75 0.59
N GLY A 123 -9.47 -1.30 0.54
CA GLY A 123 -9.07 -2.44 1.37
C GLY A 123 -9.17 -2.21 2.87
N ARG A 124 -9.06 -0.96 3.35
CA ARG A 124 -9.30 -0.64 4.77
C ARG A 124 -10.78 -0.60 5.14
N GLU A 125 -11.64 -0.12 4.24
CA GLU A 125 -13.08 0.05 4.50
C GLU A 125 -13.81 -1.28 4.62
N THR A 126 -13.31 -2.33 3.93
CA THR A 126 -13.88 -3.68 4.00
C THR A 126 -13.59 -4.39 5.32
N VAL A 127 -12.47 -4.07 5.98
CA VAL A 127 -12.11 -4.61 7.31
C VAL A 127 -12.96 -3.96 8.40
N ASP A 128 -13.15 -2.64 8.33
CA ASP A 128 -13.87 -1.87 9.36
C ASP A 128 -15.40 -2.08 9.30
N ASN A 129 -15.95 -2.38 8.12
CA ASN A 129 -17.39 -2.59 7.95
C ASN A 129 -17.88 -4.03 8.20
N GLY A 130 -16.98 -4.99 8.40
CA GLY A 130 -17.32 -6.41 8.61
C GLY A 130 -18.11 -7.05 7.44
N PRO A 131 -18.08 -8.38 7.28
CA PRO A 131 -18.92 -9.04 6.31
C PRO A 131 -20.39 -8.91 6.74
N TYR A 132 -21.14 -8.02 6.09
CA TYR A 132 -22.60 -8.00 6.15
C TYR A 132 -23.15 -9.31 5.59
N MET A 133 -23.22 -10.34 6.44
CA MET A 133 -23.95 -11.56 6.17
C MET A 133 -25.44 -11.23 6.25
N SER A 134 -25.99 -10.73 5.15
CA SER A 134 -27.45 -10.61 4.94
C SER A 134 -28.05 -12.02 4.82
N GLY A 135 -28.13 -12.71 5.95
CA GLY A 135 -28.64 -14.06 6.09
C GLY A 135 -29.52 -14.20 7.34
N GLY A 136 -30.38 -13.20 7.58
CA GLY A 136 -31.40 -13.26 8.63
C GLY A 136 -32.78 -13.49 8.04
N LEU A 137 -33.11 -14.74 7.68
CA LEU A 137 -34.52 -15.12 7.54
C LEU A 137 -35.13 -15.13 8.95
N GLY A 138 -35.99 -14.15 9.23
CA GLY A 138 -36.69 -14.04 10.51
C GLY A 138 -37.50 -15.29 10.83
N GLU A 139 -37.47 -15.71 12.09
CA GLU A 139 -38.36 -16.73 12.64
C GLU A 139 -39.83 -16.40 12.30
N ILE A 140 -40.43 -17.17 11.39
CA ILE A 140 -41.89 -17.24 11.31
C ILE A 140 -42.32 -18.10 12.49
N ARG A 141 -42.67 -17.43 13.61
CA ARG A 141 -43.37 -18.07 14.72
C ARG A 141 -44.77 -18.49 14.24
N SER A 142 -44.87 -19.72 13.75
CA SER A 142 -46.15 -20.41 13.56
C SER A 142 -46.73 -20.73 14.92
N ARG A 143 -47.81 -20.05 15.30
CA ARG A 143 -48.67 -20.46 16.42
C ARG A 143 -49.70 -21.47 15.88
N LEU A 144 -49.52 -22.74 16.23
CA LEU A 144 -50.59 -23.72 16.37
C LEU A 144 -50.35 -24.49 17.67
#